data_AF-A0A1R1EL24-F1
#
_entry.id   AF-A0A1R1EL24-F1
#
_cell.length_a   1.000
_cell.length_b   1.000
_cell.length_c   1.000
_cell.angle_alpha   90.00
_cell.angle_beta   90.00
_cell.angle_gamma   90.00
#
_symmetry.space_group_name_H-M   'P 1'
#
loop_
_entity.id
_entity.type
_entity.pdbx_description
1 polymer ?
#
loop_
_entity_poly.entity_id
_entity_poly.type
_entity_poly.pdbx_seq_one_letter_code
_entity_poly.pdbx_strand_id
1 'polypeptide(L)'
;MKRNAWFGLLLYVMFLGVSGRQLQVLEAVLMLAVLVLVPGFLMLVDARLRNGKTMALYKIMTILYPPAAVCAALSFMGDIPLLCLPWVAFTVITALYGLRRLLERGLHPLAETAVDFGLMYLAGGGFWFLAASLHWRIMDFSDVLIMLTAVHFHYSSFIIPILAGLLGRKITVGRKLYLTSTVIIMLAPAGIALGIAFSTALEFILVAAYLAALYGYGLLVFKASFTRREAKYLISFSALVLMVTILFSLIYAAGRAMGFGSLSINRMIWIHGLMNAVGVALPSLAGWLLEGNFPKESYYGKPVSSITGGRHIGRHFLSREGLLDETASYSGLVDRIDGFDSASFRARRLSPVIRDFYEHTDQYAMRADIRWAGWFRPLAVVYQVISRRIGQIHLGTFKGWQGMYGRVLPVASGRDGRQRVRAWQRLNGQGEAIFIALYSLHWFGDEPYMNIALPLPGTNMTGMLRLYNEGSGLVLTSAHSPAHRGDEGIYLHASWFTMRLPLKETFWIREGESGQRLTARHRMWIFGLRFLDIRYDIQRSG
;
A
#
# COMPACT_ATOMS: atom_id res chain seq x y z
N MET A 1 18.10 6.85 -9.68
CA MET A 1 17.39 8.12 -9.83
C MET A 1 18.27 9.38 -9.72
N LYS A 2 19.23 9.51 -8.78
CA LYS A 2 20.08 10.73 -8.68
C LYS A 2 20.76 11.16 -9.99
N ARG A 3 21.38 10.23 -10.73
CA ARG A 3 21.97 10.50 -12.06
C ARG A 3 20.93 11.01 -13.06
N ASN A 4 19.72 10.46 -13.02
CA ASN A 4 18.63 10.84 -13.89
C ASN A 4 18.10 12.24 -13.59
N ALA A 5 18.03 12.63 -12.31
CA ALA A 5 17.64 13.99 -11.94
C ALA A 5 18.63 15.03 -12.47
N TRP A 6 19.94 14.75 -12.40
CA TRP A 6 20.97 15.60 -13.02
C TRP A 6 20.87 15.63 -14.54
N PHE A 7 20.69 14.46 -15.18
CA PHE A 7 20.48 14.37 -16.61
C PHE A 7 19.28 15.21 -17.06
N GLY A 8 18.15 15.08 -16.36
CA GLY A 8 16.94 15.82 -16.64
C GLY A 8 17.10 17.34 -16.43
N LEU A 9 17.82 17.76 -15.39
CA LEU A 9 18.16 19.17 -15.20
C LEU A 9 18.99 19.74 -16.36
N LEU A 10 20.04 19.02 -16.78
CA LEU A 10 20.85 19.42 -17.93
C LEU A 10 20.03 19.48 -19.22
N LEU A 11 19.15 18.49 -19.43
CA LEU A 11 18.26 18.44 -20.58
C LEU A 11 17.25 19.59 -20.57
N TYR A 12 16.74 19.99 -19.39
CA TYR A 12 15.85 21.15 -19.27
C TYR A 12 16.57 22.46 -19.60
N VAL A 13 17.80 22.65 -19.11
CA VAL A 13 18.63 23.83 -19.47
C VAL A 13 18.88 23.88 -20.97
N MET A 14 19.20 22.74 -21.59
CA MET A 14 19.37 22.63 -23.04
C MET A 14 18.07 22.95 -23.79
N PHE A 15 16.94 22.41 -23.34
CA PHE A 15 15.61 22.67 -23.90
C PHE A 15 15.27 24.16 -23.89
N LEU A 16 15.51 24.86 -22.77
CA LEU A 16 15.32 26.31 -22.68
C LEU A 16 16.25 27.07 -23.64
N GLY A 17 17.52 26.67 -23.72
CA GLY A 17 18.51 27.32 -24.57
C GLY A 17 18.19 27.21 -26.07
N VAL A 18 17.75 26.03 -26.52
CA VAL A 18 17.42 25.80 -27.94
C VAL A 18 16.08 26.42 -28.32
N SER A 19 15.07 26.34 -27.46
CA SER A 19 13.73 26.89 -27.75
C SER A 19 13.72 28.43 -27.77
N GLY A 20 14.65 29.07 -27.04
CA GLY A 20 14.90 30.50 -27.11
C GLY A 20 13.64 31.36 -26.93
N ARG A 21 13.40 32.27 -27.88
CA ARG A 21 12.26 33.22 -27.84
C ARG A 21 10.91 32.62 -28.27
N GLN A 22 10.89 31.43 -28.86
CA GLN A 22 9.67 30.79 -29.35
C GLN A 22 8.94 29.96 -28.28
N LEU A 23 9.59 29.76 -27.12
CA LEU A 23 9.09 28.90 -26.06
C LEU A 23 7.84 29.47 -25.39
N GLN A 24 6.76 28.70 -25.41
CA GLN A 24 5.56 29.05 -24.65
C GLN A 24 5.75 28.74 -23.16
N VAL A 25 5.16 29.56 -22.28
CA VAL A 25 5.26 29.37 -20.82
C VAL A 25 4.73 28.01 -20.38
N LEU A 26 3.65 27.52 -21.01
CA LEU A 26 3.07 26.22 -20.70
C LEU A 26 4.00 25.06 -21.04
N GLU A 27 4.68 25.13 -22.18
CA GLU A 27 5.68 24.13 -22.59
C GLU A 27 6.87 24.13 -21.63
N ALA A 28 7.36 25.32 -21.25
CA ALA A 28 8.43 25.48 -20.28
C ALA A 28 8.06 24.85 -18.93
N VAL A 29 6.86 25.14 -18.43
CA VAL A 29 6.36 24.60 -17.15
C VAL A 29 6.14 23.09 -17.24
N LEU A 30 5.56 22.58 -18.32
CA LEU A 30 5.39 21.13 -18.50
C LEU A 30 6.75 20.41 -18.55
N MET A 31 7.70 20.93 -19.33
CA MET A 31 9.05 20.36 -19.42
C MET A 31 9.82 20.47 -18.11
N LEU A 32 9.63 21.54 -17.33
CA LEU A 32 10.19 21.61 -15.98
C LEU A 32 9.71 20.44 -15.12
N ALA A 33 8.43 20.08 -15.22
CA ALA A 33 7.91 18.93 -14.49
C ALA A 33 8.48 17.61 -14.99
N VAL A 34 8.41 17.36 -16.30
CA VAL A 34 8.87 16.12 -16.95
C VAL A 34 10.38 15.90 -16.70
N LEU A 35 11.18 16.94 -16.90
CA LEU A 35 12.63 16.85 -16.91
C LEU A 35 13.25 17.04 -15.51
N VAL A 36 12.64 17.81 -14.62
CA VAL A 36 13.27 18.13 -13.31
C VAL A 36 12.45 17.60 -12.14
N LEU A 37 11.17 17.95 -12.06
CA LEU A 37 10.39 17.70 -10.84
C LEU A 37 10.05 16.22 -10.67
N VAL A 38 9.59 15.53 -11.72
CA VAL A 38 9.24 14.10 -11.65
C VAL A 38 10.43 13.24 -11.20
N PRO A 39 11.60 13.23 -11.86
CA PRO A 39 12.74 12.44 -11.39
C PRO A 39 13.24 12.90 -10.01
N GLY A 40 13.14 14.19 -9.70
CA GLY A 40 13.49 14.74 -8.39
C GLY A 40 12.61 14.19 -7.27
N PHE A 41 11.29 14.25 -7.40
CA PHE A 41 10.36 13.70 -6.41
C PHE A 41 10.45 12.18 -6.31
N LEU A 42 10.74 11.47 -7.41
CA LEU A 42 11.01 10.02 -7.37
C LEU A 42 12.26 9.64 -6.56
N MET A 43 13.16 10.57 -6.25
CA MET A 43 14.26 10.34 -5.31
C MET A 43 13.81 10.33 -3.84
N LEU A 44 12.65 10.91 -3.52
CA LEU A 44 12.09 11.00 -2.17
C LEU A 44 11.13 9.84 -1.84
N VAL A 45 10.89 8.98 -2.83
CA VAL A 45 10.03 7.80 -2.74
C VAL A 45 10.87 6.56 -2.42
N ASP A 46 10.36 5.70 -1.54
CA ASP A 46 11.02 4.46 -1.16
C ASP A 46 11.24 3.58 -2.38
N ALA A 47 12.44 3.03 -2.51
CA ALA A 47 12.82 2.18 -3.63
C ALA A 47 13.26 0.77 -3.21
N ARG A 48 13.39 0.51 -1.90
CA ARG A 48 14.06 -0.68 -1.36
C ARG A 48 13.10 -1.62 -0.65
N LEU A 49 13.30 -2.90 -0.91
CA LEU A 49 12.75 -4.01 -0.13
C LEU A 49 13.55 -4.19 1.16
N ARG A 50 12.99 -4.91 2.13
CA ARG A 50 13.65 -5.24 3.40
C ARG A 50 14.98 -5.99 3.25
N ASN A 51 15.12 -6.79 2.20
CA ASN A 51 16.38 -7.48 1.88
C ASN A 51 17.44 -6.58 1.21
N GLY A 52 17.24 -5.26 1.21
CA GLY A 52 18.16 -4.27 0.62
C GLY A 52 18.06 -4.14 -0.90
N LYS A 53 17.41 -5.08 -1.60
CA LYS A 53 17.27 -5.02 -3.06
C LYS A 53 16.32 -3.89 -3.46
N THR A 54 16.63 -3.24 -4.58
CA THR A 54 15.71 -2.26 -5.19
C THR A 54 14.53 -2.99 -5.84
N MET A 55 13.32 -2.44 -5.68
CA MET A 55 12.11 -2.95 -6.32
C MET A 55 12.23 -2.95 -7.84
N ALA A 56 11.71 -4.00 -8.48
CA ALA A 56 11.84 -4.19 -9.93
C ALA A 56 11.30 -3.00 -10.75
N LEU A 57 10.08 -2.54 -10.45
CA LEU A 57 9.47 -1.41 -11.14
C LEU A 57 10.29 -0.11 -10.99
N TYR A 58 10.85 0.16 -9.80
CA TYR A 58 11.72 1.33 -9.61
C TYR A 58 13.01 1.25 -10.43
N LYS A 59 13.58 0.05 -10.60
CA LYS A 59 14.73 -0.17 -11.50
C LYS A 59 14.34 0.11 -12.95
N ILE A 60 13.21 -0.43 -13.41
CA ILE A 60 12.68 -0.21 -14.76
C ILE A 60 12.48 1.29 -15.02
N MET A 61 11.81 2.00 -14.11
CA MET A 61 11.64 3.46 -14.19
C MET A 61 12.98 4.20 -14.29
N THR A 62 13.98 3.78 -13.49
CA THR A 62 15.31 4.39 -13.55
C THR A 62 16.00 4.19 -14.91
N ILE A 63 15.76 3.05 -15.58
CA ILE A 63 16.34 2.78 -16.91
C ILE A 63 15.57 3.50 -18.01
N LEU A 64 14.25 3.54 -17.94
CA LEU A 64 13.39 4.12 -18.98
C LEU A 64 13.31 5.65 -18.94
N TYR A 65 13.62 6.28 -17.80
CA TYR A 65 13.49 7.73 -17.68
C TYR A 65 14.32 8.52 -18.71
N PRO A 66 15.65 8.29 -18.90
CA PRO A 66 16.43 9.10 -19.84
C PRO A 66 15.89 9.10 -21.29
N PRO A 67 15.60 7.94 -21.93
CA PRO A 67 15.03 7.96 -23.27
C PRO A 67 13.63 8.58 -23.29
N ALA A 68 12.80 8.34 -22.27
CA ALA A 68 11.48 8.95 -22.17
C ALA A 68 11.53 10.49 -22.06
N ALA A 69 12.47 11.02 -21.28
CA ALA A 69 12.69 12.45 -21.11
C ALA A 69 13.16 13.13 -22.40
N VAL A 70 14.09 12.50 -23.13
CA VAL A 70 14.56 13.00 -24.44
C VAL A 70 13.41 13.02 -25.45
N CYS A 71 12.66 11.92 -25.56
CA CYS A 71 11.55 11.86 -26.52
C CYS A 71 10.45 12.87 -26.18
N ALA A 72 10.15 13.09 -24.89
CA ALA A 72 9.21 14.14 -24.47
C ALA A 72 9.65 15.55 -24.87
N ALA A 73 10.93 15.89 -24.68
CA ALA A 73 11.47 17.18 -25.10
C ALA A 73 11.43 17.35 -26.64
N LEU A 74 11.84 16.32 -27.37
CA LEU A 74 11.81 16.33 -28.83
C LEU A 74 10.39 16.37 -29.41
N SER A 75 9.40 15.84 -28.69
CA SER A 75 7.99 15.91 -29.11
C SER A 75 7.52 17.34 -29.30
N PHE A 76 7.97 18.29 -28.47
CA PHE A 76 7.66 19.71 -28.62
C PHE A 76 8.58 20.40 -29.63
N MET A 77 9.87 20.10 -29.60
CA MET A 77 10.84 20.79 -30.45
C MET A 77 10.72 20.42 -31.94
N GLY A 78 10.34 19.17 -32.23
CA GLY A 78 10.28 18.65 -33.59
C GLY A 78 8.86 18.54 -34.15
N ASP A 79 7.83 18.88 -33.38
CA ASP A 79 6.41 18.66 -33.72
C ASP A 79 6.14 17.22 -34.18
N ILE A 80 6.68 16.25 -33.43
CA ILE A 80 6.50 14.80 -33.67
C ILE A 80 5.74 14.21 -32.48
N PRO A 81 4.39 14.21 -32.50
CA PRO A 81 3.57 13.84 -31.34
C PRO A 81 3.85 12.44 -30.80
N LEU A 82 4.19 11.47 -31.66
CA LEU A 82 4.44 10.09 -31.24
C LEU A 82 5.66 9.95 -30.31
N LEU A 83 6.56 10.93 -30.28
CA LEU A 83 7.69 10.94 -29.35
C LEU A 83 7.26 11.14 -27.88
N CYS A 84 6.02 11.51 -27.60
CA CYS A 84 5.54 11.52 -26.20
C CYS A 84 5.22 10.11 -25.67
N LEU A 85 5.05 9.09 -26.52
CA LEU A 85 4.65 7.73 -26.09
C LEU A 85 5.61 7.07 -25.09
N PRO A 86 6.95 7.17 -25.24
CA PRO A 86 7.89 6.72 -24.21
C PRO A 86 7.65 7.37 -22.83
N TRP A 87 7.27 8.65 -22.79
CA TRP A 87 6.89 9.32 -21.55
C TRP A 87 5.57 8.81 -20.98
N VAL A 88 4.55 8.59 -21.82
CA VAL A 88 3.30 7.95 -21.40
C VAL A 88 3.56 6.57 -20.77
N ALA A 89 4.40 5.74 -21.41
CA ALA A 89 4.77 4.45 -20.87
C ALA A 89 5.48 4.60 -19.50
N PHE A 90 6.38 5.58 -19.36
CA PHE A 90 7.05 5.89 -18.10
C PHE A 90 6.06 6.30 -16.99
N THR A 91 5.06 7.14 -17.28
CA THR A 91 4.07 7.55 -16.29
C THR A 91 3.15 6.41 -15.88
N VAL A 92 2.77 5.52 -16.81
CA VAL A 92 2.00 4.30 -16.50
C VAL A 92 2.79 3.36 -15.58
N ILE A 93 4.08 3.14 -15.87
CA ILE A 93 4.94 2.31 -15.00
C ILE A 93 5.08 2.94 -13.60
N THR A 94 5.16 4.27 -13.53
CA THR A 94 5.18 5.01 -12.26
C THR A 94 3.87 4.82 -11.48
N ALA A 95 2.73 4.84 -12.15
CA ALA A 95 1.44 4.58 -11.52
C ALA A 95 1.31 3.14 -11.03
N LEU A 96 1.77 2.16 -11.82
CA LEU A 96 1.84 0.76 -11.40
C LEU A 96 2.77 0.57 -10.20
N TYR A 97 3.83 1.37 -10.10
CA TYR A 97 4.71 1.38 -8.94
C TYR A 97 4.00 1.86 -7.67
N GLY A 98 3.29 2.99 -7.75
CA GLY A 98 2.44 3.47 -6.65
C GLY A 98 1.35 2.46 -6.26
N LEU A 99 0.68 1.86 -7.24
CA LEU A 99 -0.33 0.83 -7.00
C LEU A 99 0.26 -0.39 -6.30
N ARG A 100 1.40 -0.92 -6.76
CA ARG A 100 2.07 -2.07 -6.12
C ARG A 100 2.43 -1.77 -4.67
N ARG A 101 2.97 -0.59 -4.39
CA ARG A 101 3.28 -0.13 -3.04
C ARG A 101 2.02 -0.10 -2.16
N LEU A 102 0.93 0.47 -2.69
CA LEU A 102 -0.35 0.56 -2.00
C LEU A 102 -0.94 -0.83 -1.70
N LEU A 103 -0.91 -1.74 -2.67
CA LEU A 103 -1.47 -3.08 -2.50
C LEU A 103 -0.72 -3.87 -1.42
N GLU A 104 0.62 -3.88 -1.43
CA GLU A 104 1.40 -4.67 -0.47
C GLU A 104 1.33 -4.12 0.96
N ARG A 105 1.31 -2.80 1.10
CA ARG A 105 1.27 -2.14 2.40
C ARG A 105 -0.16 -2.04 2.96
N GLY A 106 -1.13 -1.81 2.08
CA GLY A 106 -2.47 -1.35 2.43
C GLY A 106 -2.53 0.17 2.63
N LEU A 107 -3.70 0.66 3.06
CA LEU A 107 -4.02 2.09 3.20
C LEU A 107 -3.27 2.81 4.33
N HIS A 108 -2.65 2.06 5.25
CA HIS A 108 -1.92 2.63 6.40
C HIS A 108 -0.41 2.39 6.28
N PRO A 109 0.43 3.37 6.68
CA PRO A 109 0.05 4.71 7.13
C PRO A 109 -0.42 5.62 5.98
N LEU A 110 -1.26 6.61 6.31
CA LEU A 110 -1.82 7.55 5.33
C LEU A 110 -0.72 8.34 4.58
N ALA A 111 0.39 8.62 5.26
CA ALA A 111 1.54 9.32 4.70
C ALA A 111 2.04 8.67 3.40
N GLU A 112 2.24 7.35 3.44
CA GLU A 112 2.71 6.64 2.25
C GLU A 112 1.62 6.45 1.21
N THR A 113 0.36 6.35 1.63
CA THR A 113 -0.79 6.28 0.71
C THR A 113 -0.92 7.57 -0.10
N ALA A 114 -0.68 8.73 0.51
CA ALA A 114 -0.65 10.01 -0.20
C ALA A 114 0.45 10.08 -1.26
N VAL A 115 1.65 9.55 -0.95
CA VAL A 115 2.72 9.40 -1.94
C VAL A 115 2.28 8.49 -3.10
N ASP A 116 1.68 7.35 -2.80
CA ASP A 116 1.21 6.40 -3.83
C ASP A 116 0.14 7.00 -4.75
N PHE A 117 -0.79 7.79 -4.21
CA PHE A 117 -1.78 8.52 -5.00
C PHE A 117 -1.10 9.51 -5.96
N GLY A 118 -0.10 10.26 -5.49
CA GLY A 118 0.68 11.16 -6.35
C GLY A 118 1.32 10.41 -7.52
N LEU A 119 1.96 9.27 -7.26
CA LEU A 119 2.54 8.42 -8.30
C LEU A 119 1.51 7.91 -9.30
N MET A 120 0.33 7.51 -8.82
CA MET A 120 -0.77 7.02 -9.65
C MET A 120 -1.35 8.11 -10.57
N TYR A 121 -1.50 9.35 -10.05
CA TYR A 121 -2.00 10.47 -10.85
C TYR A 121 -1.08 10.88 -11.99
N LEU A 122 0.22 10.55 -11.92
CA LEU A 122 1.16 10.88 -12.99
C LEU A 122 0.77 10.23 -14.34
N ALA A 123 0.10 9.06 -14.33
CA ALA A 123 -0.43 8.44 -15.54
C ALA A 123 -1.45 9.35 -16.25
N GLY A 124 -2.27 10.08 -15.49
CA GLY A 124 -3.15 11.12 -16.04
C GLY A 124 -2.35 12.23 -16.73
N GLY A 125 -1.21 12.64 -16.15
CA GLY A 125 -0.31 13.61 -16.76
C GLY A 125 0.24 13.15 -18.10
N GLY A 126 0.66 11.89 -18.20
CA GLY A 126 1.08 11.30 -19.47
C GLY A 126 -0.05 11.25 -20.50
N PHE A 127 -1.24 10.79 -20.10
CA PHE A 127 -2.42 10.75 -20.98
C PHE A 127 -2.77 12.14 -21.54
N TRP A 128 -2.85 13.15 -20.69
CA TRP A 128 -3.18 14.50 -21.11
C TRP A 128 -2.07 15.17 -21.91
N PHE A 129 -0.80 14.81 -21.67
CA PHE A 129 0.30 15.24 -22.53
C PHE A 129 0.19 14.63 -23.94
N LEU A 130 -0.11 13.33 -24.05
CA LEU A 130 -0.39 12.69 -25.34
C LEU A 130 -1.56 13.35 -26.07
N ALA A 131 -2.64 13.62 -25.35
CA ALA A 131 -3.80 14.32 -25.91
C ALA A 131 -3.45 15.72 -26.41
N ALA A 132 -2.62 16.47 -25.66
CA ALA A 132 -2.13 17.78 -26.06
C ALA A 132 -1.25 17.70 -27.31
N SER A 133 -0.30 16.75 -27.36
CA SER A 133 0.58 16.56 -28.51
C SER A 133 -0.16 16.13 -29.78
N LEU A 134 -1.24 15.35 -29.65
CA LEU A 134 -2.04 14.90 -30.79
C LEU A 134 -3.19 15.84 -31.16
N HIS A 135 -3.32 16.99 -30.48
CA HIS A 135 -4.45 17.92 -30.64
C HIS A 135 -5.82 17.23 -30.54
N TRP A 136 -5.93 16.24 -29.65
CA TRP A 136 -7.19 15.52 -29.43
C TRP A 136 -8.22 16.46 -28.81
N ARG A 137 -9.44 16.49 -29.36
CA ARG A 137 -10.55 17.23 -28.74
C ARG A 137 -11.29 16.31 -27.77
N ILE A 138 -11.09 16.52 -26.47
CA ILE A 138 -11.71 15.76 -25.40
C ILE A 138 -12.64 16.68 -24.62
N MET A 139 -13.90 16.27 -24.43
CA MET A 139 -14.91 17.03 -23.63
C MET A 139 -15.06 18.51 -24.05
N ASP A 140 -14.93 18.79 -25.35
CA ASP A 140 -14.97 20.14 -25.94
C ASP A 140 -13.94 21.13 -25.36
N PHE A 141 -12.87 20.62 -24.75
CA PHE A 141 -11.79 21.45 -24.24
C PHE A 141 -10.94 22.02 -25.39
N SER A 142 -10.53 23.27 -25.23
CA SER A 142 -9.54 23.89 -26.12
C SER A 142 -8.14 23.29 -25.88
N ASP A 143 -7.26 23.37 -26.88
CA ASP A 143 -5.87 22.90 -26.79
C ASP A 143 -5.14 23.44 -25.55
N VAL A 144 -5.40 24.70 -25.19
CA VAL A 144 -4.85 25.33 -23.97
C VAL A 144 -5.35 24.63 -22.71
N LEU A 145 -6.63 24.27 -22.62
CA LEU A 145 -7.19 23.56 -21.47
C LEU A 145 -6.65 22.13 -21.34
N ILE A 146 -6.44 21.45 -22.47
CA ILE A 146 -5.85 20.10 -22.51
C ILE A 146 -4.39 20.14 -22.02
N MET A 147 -3.60 21.08 -22.53
CA MET A 147 -2.23 21.32 -22.08
C MET A 147 -2.17 21.71 -20.60
N LEU A 148 -3.06 22.60 -20.14
CA LEU A 148 -3.18 22.94 -18.73
C LEU A 148 -3.52 21.72 -17.88
N THR A 149 -4.37 20.83 -18.36
CA THR A 149 -4.73 19.61 -17.64
C THR A 149 -3.51 18.70 -17.50
N ALA A 150 -2.70 18.54 -18.56
CA ALA A 150 -1.42 17.83 -18.48
C ALA A 150 -0.49 18.44 -17.42
N VAL A 151 -0.37 19.77 -17.37
CA VAL A 151 0.38 20.48 -16.34
C VAL A 151 -0.17 20.19 -14.94
N HIS A 152 -1.48 20.33 -14.70
CA HIS A 152 -2.08 20.08 -13.38
C HIS A 152 -1.87 18.65 -12.88
N PHE A 153 -1.90 17.65 -13.77
CA PHE A 153 -1.60 16.27 -13.36
C PHE A 153 -0.12 16.06 -12.99
N HIS A 154 0.83 16.74 -13.65
CA HIS A 154 2.25 16.69 -13.29
C HIS A 154 2.60 17.55 -12.06
N TYR A 155 1.79 18.55 -11.73
CA TYR A 155 1.98 19.45 -10.59
C TYR A 155 1.05 19.12 -9.42
N SER A 156 -0.18 19.64 -9.44
CA SER A 156 -1.09 19.55 -8.28
C SER A 156 -1.45 18.11 -7.93
N SER A 157 -1.59 17.24 -8.94
CA SER A 157 -2.02 15.85 -8.73
C SER A 157 -0.87 14.91 -8.36
N PHE A 158 0.33 15.15 -8.88
CA PHE A 158 1.53 14.36 -8.57
C PHE A 158 2.26 14.89 -7.32
N ILE A 159 2.60 16.18 -7.29
CA ILE A 159 3.50 16.76 -6.28
C ILE A 159 2.80 16.93 -4.94
N ILE A 160 1.60 17.52 -4.89
CA ILE A 160 0.97 17.89 -3.61
C ILE A 160 0.64 16.67 -2.75
N PRO A 161 0.09 15.54 -3.28
CA PRO A 161 -0.06 14.32 -2.47
C PRO A 161 1.26 13.78 -1.94
N ILE A 162 2.34 13.85 -2.73
CA ILE A 162 3.68 13.48 -2.27
C ILE A 162 4.13 14.40 -1.12
N LEU A 163 3.98 15.72 -1.25
CA LEU A 163 4.33 16.68 -0.20
C LEU A 163 3.53 16.44 1.09
N ALA A 164 2.23 16.16 0.99
CA ALA A 164 1.38 15.81 2.12
C ALA A 164 1.86 14.51 2.79
N GLY A 165 2.24 13.51 1.99
CA GLY A 165 2.83 12.26 2.47
C GLY A 165 4.16 12.46 3.20
N LEU A 166 5.07 13.26 2.64
CA LEU A 166 6.35 13.60 3.26
C LEU A 166 6.14 14.32 4.60
N LEU A 167 5.23 15.29 4.66
CA LEU A 167 4.85 15.94 5.91
C LEU A 167 4.32 14.92 6.94
N GLY A 168 3.49 13.98 6.49
CA GLY A 168 2.94 12.90 7.31
C GLY A 168 3.97 11.99 7.98
N ARG A 169 5.17 11.87 7.42
CA ARG A 169 6.28 11.13 8.05
C ARG A 169 6.83 11.83 9.30
N LYS A 170 6.61 13.15 9.42
CA LYS A 170 7.18 14.01 10.48
C LYS A 170 6.15 14.49 11.51
N ILE A 171 4.88 14.56 11.12
CA ILE A 171 3.83 15.13 11.98
C ILE A 171 3.59 14.24 13.22
N THR A 172 3.73 14.84 14.39
CA THR A 172 3.38 14.26 15.70
C THR A 172 2.16 14.92 16.34
N VAL A 173 1.82 16.14 15.93
CA VAL A 173 0.71 16.96 16.47
C VAL A 173 -0.33 17.29 15.42
N GLY A 174 -1.58 17.58 15.82
CA GLY A 174 -2.63 17.96 14.86
C GLY A 174 -3.10 16.81 13.96
N ARG A 175 -3.06 15.57 14.45
CA ARG A 175 -3.39 14.35 13.69
C ARG A 175 -4.72 14.42 12.95
N LYS A 176 -5.78 14.97 13.56
CA LYS A 176 -7.10 15.11 12.89
C LYS A 176 -7.01 16.02 11.67
N LEU A 177 -6.39 17.20 11.81
CA LEU A 177 -6.18 18.13 10.70
C LEU A 177 -5.35 17.47 9.59
N TYR A 178 -4.26 16.78 9.95
CA TYR A 178 -3.44 16.05 8.99
C TYR A 178 -4.24 14.99 8.22
N LEU A 179 -5.02 14.16 8.93
CA LEU A 179 -5.83 13.11 8.31
C LEU A 179 -6.84 13.70 7.32
N THR A 180 -7.62 14.69 7.76
CA THR A 180 -8.66 15.32 6.92
C THR A 180 -8.04 16.04 5.72
N SER A 181 -7.05 16.90 5.93
CA SER A 181 -6.37 17.63 4.84
C SER A 181 -5.76 16.67 3.82
N THR A 182 -5.08 15.62 4.29
CA THR A 182 -4.40 14.67 3.38
C THR A 182 -5.39 13.85 2.57
N VAL A 183 -6.50 13.40 3.17
CA VAL A 183 -7.57 12.70 2.42
C VAL A 183 -8.17 13.60 1.35
N ILE A 184 -8.48 14.86 1.68
CA ILE A 184 -8.99 15.81 0.69
C ILE A 184 -7.95 16.05 -0.40
N ILE A 185 -6.67 16.25 -0.07
CA ILE A 185 -5.59 16.44 -1.04
C ILE A 185 -5.47 15.25 -2.01
N MET A 186 -5.62 14.02 -1.51
CA MET A 186 -5.58 12.83 -2.37
C MET A 186 -6.77 12.73 -3.31
N LEU A 187 -7.98 13.10 -2.87
CA LEU A 187 -9.20 12.93 -3.67
C LEU A 187 -9.51 14.13 -4.58
N ALA A 188 -9.03 15.31 -4.21
CA ALA A 188 -9.35 16.57 -4.88
C ALA A 188 -8.99 16.60 -6.38
N PRO A 189 -7.84 16.07 -6.86
CA PRO A 189 -7.53 16.11 -8.30
C PRO A 189 -8.59 15.44 -9.17
N ALA A 190 -9.02 14.23 -8.81
CA ALA A 190 -10.07 13.52 -9.53
C ALA A 190 -11.43 14.21 -9.38
N GLY A 191 -11.76 14.67 -8.17
CA GLY A 191 -13.00 15.39 -7.92
C GLY A 191 -13.11 16.70 -8.71
N ILE A 192 -12.09 17.55 -8.68
CA ILE A 192 -12.07 18.83 -9.38
C ILE A 192 -12.15 18.61 -10.90
N ALA A 193 -11.46 17.59 -11.43
CA ALA A 193 -11.59 17.23 -12.85
C ALA A 193 -13.04 16.88 -13.24
N LEU A 194 -13.75 16.11 -12.39
CA LEU A 194 -15.18 15.83 -12.58
C LEU A 194 -16.04 17.11 -12.48
N GLY A 195 -15.72 18.01 -11.55
CA GLY A 195 -16.38 19.30 -11.43
C GLY A 195 -16.25 20.14 -12.71
N ILE A 196 -15.02 20.28 -13.23
CA ILE A 196 -14.76 21.03 -14.46
C ILE A 196 -15.54 20.46 -15.65
N ALA A 197 -15.62 19.13 -15.74
CA ALA A 197 -16.29 18.44 -16.85
C ALA A 197 -17.83 18.50 -16.78
N PHE A 198 -18.42 18.48 -15.58
CA PHE A 198 -19.88 18.24 -15.45
C PHE A 198 -20.65 19.31 -14.67
N SER A 199 -20.02 20.07 -13.76
CA SER A 199 -20.75 21.05 -12.93
C SER A 199 -19.82 22.12 -12.33
N THR A 200 -20.03 23.37 -12.74
CA THR A 200 -19.31 24.55 -12.19
C THR A 200 -19.55 24.75 -10.69
N ALA A 201 -20.75 24.42 -10.19
CA ALA A 201 -21.05 24.44 -8.75
C ALA A 201 -20.23 23.38 -7.99
N LEU A 202 -20.14 22.17 -8.54
CA LEU A 202 -19.32 21.10 -7.97
C LEU A 202 -17.83 21.47 -7.99
N GLU A 203 -17.34 22.05 -9.10
CA GLU A 203 -15.99 22.60 -9.21
C GLU A 203 -15.69 23.58 -8.06
N PHE A 204 -16.57 24.57 -7.85
CA PHE A 204 -16.40 25.56 -6.79
C PHE A 204 -16.32 24.93 -5.39
N ILE A 205 -17.24 24.02 -5.05
CA ILE A 205 -17.25 23.32 -3.76
C ILE A 205 -15.96 22.52 -3.54
N LEU A 206 -15.50 21.80 -4.57
CA LEU A 206 -14.31 20.96 -4.47
C LEU A 206 -13.02 21.80 -4.41
N VAL A 207 -12.94 22.91 -5.14
CA VAL A 207 -11.83 23.87 -5.05
C VAL A 207 -11.80 24.52 -3.66
N ALA A 208 -12.94 24.89 -3.09
CA ALA A 208 -13.02 25.44 -1.73
C ALA A 208 -12.57 24.41 -0.66
N ALA A 209 -13.00 23.16 -0.79
CA ALA A 209 -12.55 22.08 0.08
C ALA A 209 -11.03 21.84 -0.06
N TYR A 210 -10.51 21.86 -1.29
CA TYR A 210 -9.08 21.70 -1.56
C TYR A 210 -8.27 22.87 -0.97
N LEU A 211 -8.76 24.11 -1.07
CA LEU A 211 -8.15 25.28 -0.43
C LEU A 211 -8.06 25.09 1.08
N ALA A 212 -9.16 24.70 1.74
CA ALA A 212 -9.16 24.46 3.19
C ALA A 212 -8.15 23.36 3.58
N ALA A 213 -8.03 22.31 2.76
CA ALA A 213 -7.07 21.25 2.96
C ALA A 213 -5.61 21.73 2.80
N LEU A 214 -5.32 22.56 1.79
CA LEU A 214 -4.00 23.15 1.56
C LEU A 214 -3.59 24.16 2.64
N TYR A 215 -4.55 24.92 3.18
CA TYR A 215 -4.32 25.74 4.37
C TYR A 215 -3.99 24.87 5.59
N GLY A 216 -4.72 23.77 5.79
CA GLY A 216 -4.39 22.79 6.82
C GLY A 216 -2.99 22.20 6.65
N TYR A 217 -2.59 21.86 5.42
CA TYR A 217 -1.22 21.45 5.09
C TYR A 217 -0.19 22.54 5.45
N GLY A 218 -0.40 23.80 5.04
CA GLY A 218 0.53 24.89 5.33
C GLY A 218 0.70 25.17 6.83
N LEU A 219 -0.40 25.20 7.58
CA LEU A 219 -0.37 25.35 9.04
C LEU A 219 0.42 24.21 9.72
N LEU A 220 0.28 22.98 9.22
CA LEU A 220 1.04 21.83 9.71
C LEU A 220 2.51 21.91 9.32
N VAL A 221 2.84 22.37 8.10
CA VAL A 221 4.22 22.65 7.69
C VAL A 221 4.88 23.65 8.63
N PHE A 222 4.20 24.74 8.98
CA PHE A 222 4.74 25.75 9.90
C PHE A 222 4.98 25.19 11.31
N LYS A 223 4.16 24.24 11.78
CA LYS A 223 4.31 23.60 13.10
C LYS A 223 5.30 22.43 13.12
N ALA A 224 5.54 21.77 11.99
CA ALA A 224 6.43 20.61 11.93
C ALA A 224 7.89 20.99 12.25
N SER A 225 8.58 20.13 12.99
CA SER A 225 10.02 20.22 13.22
C SER A 225 10.78 19.68 12.01
N PHE A 226 11.91 20.29 11.66
CA PHE A 226 12.79 19.87 10.57
C PHE A 226 14.20 19.71 11.11
N THR A 227 14.96 18.79 10.54
CA THR A 227 16.35 18.55 10.91
C THR A 227 17.23 19.70 10.43
N ARG A 228 16.94 20.27 9.25
CA ARG A 228 17.70 21.38 8.67
C ARG A 228 16.88 22.67 8.60
N ARG A 229 17.50 23.79 8.93
CA ARG A 229 16.83 25.11 8.94
C ARG A 229 16.54 25.60 7.52
N GLU A 230 17.43 25.32 6.58
CA GLU A 230 17.28 25.63 5.16
C GLU A 230 16.09 24.87 4.56
N ALA A 231 15.95 23.59 4.91
CA ALA A 231 14.80 22.77 4.52
C ALA A 231 13.49 23.36 5.07
N LYS A 232 13.47 23.76 6.35
CA LYS A 232 12.33 24.43 6.95
C LYS A 232 11.94 25.69 6.18
N TYR A 233 12.91 26.55 5.86
CA TYR A 233 12.64 27.81 5.16
C TYR A 233 12.07 27.58 3.77
N LEU A 234 12.70 26.70 2.97
CA LEU A 234 12.25 26.41 1.60
C LEU A 234 10.84 25.80 1.56
N ILE A 235 10.54 24.86 2.47
CA ILE A 235 9.24 24.20 2.52
C ILE A 235 8.17 25.14 3.09
N SER A 236 8.51 25.98 4.09
CA SER A 236 7.58 26.99 4.62
C SER A 236 7.27 28.07 3.58
N PHE A 237 8.29 28.52 2.83
CA PHE A 237 8.11 29.43 1.70
C PHE A 237 7.20 28.82 0.63
N SER A 238 7.47 27.58 0.22
CA SER A 238 6.62 26.83 -0.71
C SER A 238 5.17 26.73 -0.23
N ALA A 239 4.96 26.39 1.04
CA ALA A 239 3.62 26.32 1.62
C ALA A 239 2.89 27.68 1.64
N LEU A 240 3.60 28.76 1.95
CA LEU A 240 3.05 30.11 1.93
C LEU A 240 2.63 30.53 0.51
N VAL A 241 3.49 30.32 -0.48
CA VAL A 241 3.17 30.62 -1.89
C VAL A 241 1.98 29.78 -2.36
N LEU A 242 1.90 28.51 -1.98
CA LEU A 242 0.77 27.65 -2.30
C LEU A 242 -0.54 28.17 -1.69
N MET A 243 -0.51 28.61 -0.42
CA MET A 243 -1.68 29.19 0.27
C MET A 243 -2.15 30.49 -0.40
N VAL A 244 -1.24 31.33 -0.86
CA VAL A 244 -1.59 32.58 -1.56
C VAL A 244 -2.16 32.28 -2.94
N THR A 245 -1.49 31.43 -3.73
CA THR A 245 -1.87 31.19 -5.13
C THR A 245 -3.16 30.38 -5.30
N ILE A 246 -3.53 29.52 -4.35
CA ILE A 246 -4.80 28.78 -4.40
C ILE A 246 -6.03 29.69 -4.27
N LEU A 247 -5.89 30.88 -3.66
CA LEU A 247 -6.97 31.87 -3.60
C LEU A 247 -7.40 32.31 -5.01
N PHE A 248 -6.47 32.41 -5.95
CA PHE A 248 -6.80 32.74 -7.35
C PHE A 248 -7.63 31.64 -8.01
N SER A 249 -7.38 30.36 -7.71
CA SER A 249 -8.21 29.25 -8.19
C SER A 249 -9.62 29.30 -7.62
N LEU A 250 -9.78 29.70 -6.35
CA LEU A 250 -11.10 29.88 -5.75
C LEU A 250 -11.87 31.02 -6.43
N ILE A 251 -11.22 32.17 -6.66
CA ILE A 251 -11.81 33.31 -7.38
C ILE A 251 -12.21 32.90 -8.81
N TYR A 252 -11.36 32.15 -9.50
CA TYR A 252 -11.65 31.61 -10.82
C TYR A 252 -12.91 30.73 -10.82
N ALA A 253 -12.95 29.72 -9.94
CA ALA A 253 -14.07 28.79 -9.84
C ALA A 253 -15.37 29.49 -9.41
N ALA A 254 -15.29 30.47 -8.49
CA ALA A 254 -16.44 31.25 -8.05
C ALA A 254 -17.05 32.06 -9.21
N GLY A 255 -16.22 32.74 -10.00
CA GLY A 255 -16.72 33.51 -11.14
C GLY A 255 -17.34 32.64 -12.23
N ARG A 256 -16.79 31.44 -12.48
CA ARG A 256 -17.45 30.43 -13.35
C ARG A 256 -18.79 29.95 -12.80
N ALA A 257 -18.87 29.66 -11.50
CA ALA A 257 -20.08 29.13 -10.88
C ALA A 257 -21.21 30.16 -10.78
N MET A 258 -20.86 31.42 -10.54
CA MET A 258 -21.83 32.50 -10.29
C MET A 258 -22.07 33.40 -11.52
N GLY A 259 -21.33 33.19 -12.61
CA GLY A 259 -21.56 33.85 -13.90
C GLY A 259 -21.00 35.28 -14.01
N PHE A 260 -20.11 35.71 -13.11
CA PHE A 260 -19.45 37.01 -13.21
C PHE A 260 -18.09 36.90 -13.91
N GLY A 261 -17.65 37.99 -14.54
CA GLY A 261 -16.32 38.08 -15.15
C GLY A 261 -15.21 37.78 -14.14
N SER A 262 -14.44 36.72 -14.39
CA SER A 262 -13.34 36.26 -13.52
C SER A 262 -11.98 36.45 -14.17
N LEU A 263 -10.93 35.93 -13.53
CA LEU A 263 -9.57 35.90 -14.02
C LEU A 263 -9.49 35.16 -15.36
N SER A 264 -8.87 35.77 -16.36
CA SER A 264 -8.64 35.11 -17.65
C SER A 264 -7.64 33.96 -17.51
N ILE A 265 -7.75 32.97 -18.40
CA ILE A 265 -6.83 31.81 -18.43
C ILE A 265 -5.38 32.28 -18.54
N ASN A 266 -5.10 33.28 -19.40
CA ASN A 266 -3.76 33.84 -19.53
C ASN A 266 -3.23 34.43 -18.21
N ARG A 267 -4.06 35.17 -17.45
CA ARG A 267 -3.64 35.67 -16.13
C ARG A 267 -3.37 34.52 -15.16
N MET A 268 -4.23 33.50 -15.14
CA MET A 268 -4.07 32.30 -14.30
C MET A 268 -2.76 31.56 -14.58
N ILE A 269 -2.33 31.46 -15.84
CA ILE A 269 -1.06 30.84 -16.22
C ILE A 269 0.11 31.52 -15.48
N TRP A 270 0.11 32.84 -15.39
CA TRP A 270 1.19 33.60 -14.76
C TRP A 270 1.10 33.62 -13.23
N ILE A 271 -0.03 34.06 -12.67
CA ILE A 271 -0.15 34.33 -11.22
C ILE A 271 -0.35 33.07 -10.39
N HIS A 272 -0.88 32.00 -10.99
CA HIS A 272 -1.10 30.71 -10.32
C HIS A 272 -0.17 29.65 -10.89
N GLY A 273 -0.15 29.44 -12.21
CA GLY A 273 0.63 28.37 -12.85
C GLY A 273 2.14 28.51 -12.63
N LEU A 274 2.74 29.58 -13.16
CA LEU A 274 4.19 29.82 -13.08
C LEU A 274 4.66 30.03 -11.64
N MET A 275 3.89 30.76 -10.82
CA MET A 275 4.18 30.94 -9.39
C MET A 275 4.19 29.61 -8.64
N ASN A 276 3.29 28.67 -8.95
CA ASN A 276 3.35 27.33 -8.35
C ASN A 276 4.52 26.50 -8.90
N ALA A 277 4.84 26.63 -10.18
CA ALA A 277 5.97 25.93 -10.77
C ALA A 277 7.31 26.31 -10.12
N VAL A 278 7.56 27.62 -9.96
CA VAL A 278 8.83 28.16 -9.45
C VAL A 278 8.81 28.37 -7.94
N GLY A 279 7.73 28.88 -7.38
CA GLY A 279 7.61 29.24 -5.96
C GLY A 279 7.16 28.11 -5.05
N VAL A 280 6.52 27.06 -5.58
CA VAL A 280 6.05 25.91 -4.78
C VAL A 280 6.86 24.65 -5.09
N ALA A 281 6.88 24.20 -6.35
CA ALA A 281 7.43 22.90 -6.69
C ALA A 281 8.97 22.82 -6.52
N LEU A 282 9.71 23.81 -7.01
CA LEU A 282 11.17 23.83 -6.89
C LEU A 282 11.66 23.96 -5.43
N PRO A 283 11.17 24.91 -4.60
CA PRO A 283 11.61 25.03 -3.21
C PRO A 283 11.18 23.83 -2.37
N SER A 284 9.99 23.26 -2.60
CA SER A 284 9.59 22.05 -1.89
C SER A 284 10.47 20.85 -2.24
N LEU A 285 10.80 20.64 -3.52
CA LEU A 285 11.73 19.58 -3.93
C LEU A 285 13.09 19.76 -3.27
N ALA A 286 13.68 20.95 -3.38
CA ALA A 286 14.99 21.25 -2.78
C ALA A 286 14.97 21.07 -1.26
N GLY A 287 13.94 21.60 -0.58
CA GLY A 287 13.80 21.49 0.87
C GLY A 287 13.65 20.05 1.34
N TRP A 288 12.86 19.22 0.66
CA TRP A 288 12.70 17.81 1.03
C TRP A 288 13.93 16.95 0.71
N LEU A 289 14.66 17.26 -0.36
CA LEU A 289 15.96 16.63 -0.65
C LEU A 289 17.00 16.97 0.43
N LEU A 290 17.00 18.20 0.94
CA LEU A 290 17.88 18.61 2.05
C LEU A 290 17.49 17.95 3.38
N GLU A 291 16.18 17.80 3.64
CA GLU A 291 15.68 17.19 4.87
C GLU A 291 15.98 15.68 4.94
N GLY A 292 16.00 14.96 3.81
CA GLY A 292 16.33 13.53 3.77
C GLY A 292 15.28 12.65 4.46
N ASN A 293 14.00 12.96 4.26
CA ASN A 293 12.88 12.38 5.01
C ASN A 293 12.38 11.04 4.43
N PHE A 294 13.16 9.98 4.62
CA PHE A 294 12.78 8.60 4.29
C PHE A 294 12.08 7.91 5.48
N PRO A 295 11.17 6.95 5.23
CA PRO A 295 10.60 6.15 6.29
C PRO A 295 11.69 5.32 6.96
N LYS A 296 11.60 5.24 8.30
CA LYS A 296 12.59 4.54 9.14
C LYS A 296 12.69 3.04 8.85
N GLU A 297 11.61 2.44 8.35
CA GLU A 297 11.52 1.01 8.07
C GLU A 297 10.89 0.78 6.70
N SER A 298 11.31 -0.27 5.99
CA SER A 298 10.69 -0.65 4.72
C SER A 298 9.40 -1.44 4.98
N TYR A 299 8.31 -1.01 4.34
CA TYR A 299 7.03 -1.71 4.35
C TYR A 299 6.96 -2.90 3.38
N TYR A 300 8.02 -3.13 2.60
CA TYR A 300 7.96 -3.96 1.39
C TYR A 300 8.96 -5.11 1.40
N GLY A 301 8.61 -6.22 0.77
CA GLY A 301 9.38 -7.45 0.82
C GLY A 301 9.20 -8.17 2.15
N LYS A 302 7.95 -8.23 2.64
CA LYS A 302 7.61 -9.03 3.83
C LYS A 302 7.90 -10.52 3.56
N PRO A 303 8.30 -11.30 4.58
CA PRO A 303 8.57 -12.72 4.41
C PRO A 303 7.26 -13.47 4.17
N VAL A 304 7.02 -13.88 2.94
CA VAL A 304 5.85 -14.66 2.52
C VAL A 304 6.32 -15.99 1.96
N SER A 305 5.49 -17.03 2.07
CA SER A 305 5.80 -18.31 1.44
C SER A 305 5.82 -18.16 -0.08
N SER A 306 6.78 -18.83 -0.72
CA SER A 306 6.86 -18.99 -2.17
C SER A 306 6.00 -20.15 -2.67
N ILE A 307 5.49 -21.01 -1.77
CA ILE A 307 4.65 -22.15 -2.13
C ILE A 307 3.24 -21.65 -2.44
N THR A 308 2.84 -21.82 -3.71
CA THR A 308 1.47 -21.62 -4.17
C THR A 308 0.78 -22.96 -4.41
N GLY A 309 -0.55 -23.00 -4.35
CA GLY A 309 -1.34 -24.20 -4.61
C GLY A 309 -1.60 -24.43 -6.10
N GLY A 310 -1.81 -25.71 -6.46
CA GLY A 310 -2.38 -26.11 -7.75
C GLY A 310 -3.92 -25.99 -7.78
N ARG A 311 -4.57 -26.62 -8.76
CA ARG A 311 -6.05 -26.63 -8.87
C ARG A 311 -6.74 -27.29 -7.67
N HIS A 312 -6.11 -28.31 -7.09
CA HIS A 312 -6.57 -29.02 -5.91
C HIS A 312 -5.40 -29.20 -4.96
N ILE A 313 -5.51 -28.68 -3.74
CA ILE A 313 -4.56 -28.90 -2.65
C ILE A 313 -4.85 -30.30 -2.11
N GLY A 314 -5.86 -30.44 -1.25
CA GLY A 314 -6.24 -31.73 -0.68
C GLY A 314 -5.15 -32.37 0.18
N ARG A 315 -5.43 -33.56 0.74
CA ARG A 315 -4.55 -34.22 1.72
C ARG A 315 -3.15 -34.59 1.17
N HIS A 316 -3.04 -34.82 -0.13
CA HIS A 316 -1.82 -35.30 -0.77
C HIS A 316 -1.00 -34.19 -1.43
N PHE A 317 -1.35 -32.91 -1.19
CA PHE A 317 -0.67 -31.78 -1.81
C PHE A 317 0.84 -31.80 -1.60
N LEU A 318 1.29 -31.89 -0.34
CA LEU A 318 2.70 -31.74 -0.01
C LEU A 318 3.57 -32.86 -0.59
N SER A 319 3.08 -34.09 -0.57
CA SER A 319 3.77 -35.23 -1.17
C SER A 319 3.76 -35.15 -2.69
N ARG A 320 2.61 -34.84 -3.30
CA ARG A 320 2.47 -34.73 -4.76
C ARG A 320 3.38 -33.66 -5.36
N GLU A 321 3.55 -32.53 -4.68
CA GLU A 321 4.40 -31.43 -5.14
C GLU A 321 5.88 -31.57 -4.69
N GLY A 322 6.23 -32.66 -3.98
CA GLY A 322 7.59 -32.90 -3.49
C GLY A 322 8.08 -31.83 -2.51
N LEU A 323 7.21 -31.39 -1.60
CA LEU A 323 7.46 -30.30 -0.63
C LEU A 323 7.85 -30.81 0.76
N LEU A 324 7.74 -32.10 1.02
CA LEU A 324 8.10 -32.69 2.31
C LEU A 324 9.62 -32.73 2.49
N ASP A 325 10.07 -32.51 3.71
CA ASP A 325 11.47 -32.69 4.10
C ASP A 325 11.61 -33.98 4.88
N GLU A 326 12.19 -35.01 4.27
CA GLU A 326 12.34 -36.35 4.86
C GLU A 326 13.40 -36.39 5.97
N THR A 327 14.23 -35.36 6.10
CA THR A 327 15.31 -35.30 7.09
C THR A 327 14.89 -34.68 8.42
N ALA A 328 13.75 -34.00 8.45
CA ALA A 328 13.26 -33.28 9.61
C ALA A 328 12.05 -33.97 10.25
N SER A 329 11.85 -33.77 11.56
CA SER A 329 10.66 -34.18 12.28
C SER A 329 10.25 -33.07 13.25
N TYR A 330 8.93 -32.87 13.42
CA TYR A 330 8.35 -31.86 14.29
C TYR A 330 7.19 -32.45 15.07
N SER A 331 7.14 -32.22 16.38
CA SER A 331 6.02 -32.56 17.25
C SER A 331 4.92 -31.48 17.28
N GLY A 332 5.28 -30.22 16.99
CA GLY A 332 4.38 -29.09 17.16
C GLY A 332 4.41 -28.05 16.04
N LEU A 333 3.57 -27.03 16.20
CA LEU A 333 3.52 -25.87 15.32
C LEU A 333 4.75 -24.97 15.46
N VAL A 334 5.44 -25.05 16.60
CA VAL A 334 6.66 -24.30 16.92
C VAL A 334 7.67 -25.22 17.61
N ASP A 335 8.96 -24.93 17.46
CA ASP A 335 10.00 -25.70 18.17
C ASP A 335 9.91 -25.43 19.68
N ARG A 336 9.87 -24.14 20.04
CA ARG A 336 9.71 -23.63 21.40
C ARG A 336 8.95 -22.32 21.35
N ILE A 337 7.91 -22.16 22.16
CA ILE A 337 7.10 -20.94 22.18
C ILE A 337 7.90 -19.74 22.74
N ASP A 338 8.95 -20.01 23.52
CA ASP A 338 9.90 -18.99 24.01
C ASP A 338 10.58 -18.22 22.87
N GLY A 339 10.64 -18.78 21.66
CA GLY A 339 11.15 -18.10 20.48
C GLY A 339 10.35 -16.85 20.08
N PHE A 340 9.15 -16.66 20.65
CA PHE A 340 8.31 -15.49 20.45
C PHE A 340 8.39 -14.46 21.59
N ASP A 341 9.28 -14.62 22.58
CA ASP A 341 9.42 -13.66 23.68
C ASP A 341 9.72 -12.24 23.17
N SER A 342 8.90 -11.27 23.54
CA SER A 342 9.01 -9.86 23.15
C SER A 342 8.56 -8.92 24.27
N ALA A 343 8.48 -7.62 23.99
CA ALA A 343 7.85 -6.66 24.90
C ALA A 343 6.34 -6.96 25.09
N SER A 344 5.69 -7.44 24.03
CA SER A 344 4.25 -7.69 23.96
C SER A 344 3.85 -9.09 24.47
N PHE A 345 4.78 -10.05 24.49
CA PHE A 345 4.52 -11.44 24.85
C PHE A 345 5.67 -12.07 25.64
N ARG A 346 5.33 -12.86 26.66
CA ARG A 346 6.25 -13.67 27.47
C ARG A 346 5.69 -15.07 27.62
N ALA A 347 6.41 -16.05 27.08
CA ALA A 347 6.04 -17.46 27.13
C ALA A 347 5.91 -17.99 28.56
N ARG A 348 6.75 -17.52 29.49
CA ARG A 348 6.72 -17.92 30.91
C ARG A 348 5.41 -17.54 31.64
N ARG A 349 4.63 -16.61 31.09
CA ARG A 349 3.33 -16.23 31.65
C ARG A 349 2.19 -17.13 31.19
N LEU A 350 2.39 -17.93 30.14
CA LEU A 350 1.36 -18.82 29.63
C LEU A 350 1.11 -19.98 30.58
N SER A 351 -0.13 -20.48 30.57
CA SER A 351 -0.44 -21.79 31.13
C SER A 351 0.48 -22.87 30.50
N PRO A 352 1.04 -23.80 31.31
CA PRO A 352 1.87 -24.89 30.80
C PRO A 352 1.20 -25.71 29.70
N VAL A 353 -0.13 -25.90 29.78
CA VAL A 353 -0.90 -26.67 28.79
C VAL A 353 -0.97 -25.96 27.44
N ILE A 354 -1.03 -24.63 27.44
CA ILE A 354 -1.00 -23.84 26.19
C ILE A 354 0.38 -23.97 25.53
N ARG A 355 1.46 -23.89 26.31
CA ARG A 355 2.82 -24.10 25.79
C ARG A 355 2.95 -25.50 25.18
N ASP A 356 2.57 -26.53 25.93
CA ASP A 356 2.64 -27.93 25.50
C ASP A 356 1.86 -28.16 24.19
N PHE A 357 0.67 -27.57 24.05
CA PHE A 357 -0.11 -27.66 22.82
C PHE A 357 0.60 -27.14 21.58
N TYR A 358 1.32 -26.01 21.66
CA TYR A 358 2.01 -25.45 20.49
C TYR A 358 3.32 -26.20 20.17
N GLU A 359 3.97 -26.81 21.17
CA GLU A 359 5.23 -27.55 21.03
C GLU A 359 5.01 -29.05 20.70
N HIS A 360 3.86 -29.62 21.06
CA HIS A 360 3.48 -31.02 20.86
C HIS A 360 2.05 -31.15 20.29
N THR A 361 1.75 -30.37 19.25
CA THR A 361 0.41 -30.28 18.66
C THR A 361 -0.13 -31.61 18.13
N ASP A 362 0.74 -32.54 17.74
CA ASP A 362 0.38 -33.89 17.31
C ASP A 362 -0.25 -34.75 18.43
N GLN A 363 0.02 -34.42 19.70
CA GLN A 363 -0.57 -35.08 20.87
C GLN A 363 -1.97 -34.55 21.24
N TYR A 364 -2.57 -33.66 20.45
CA TYR A 364 -3.86 -33.05 20.77
C TYR A 364 -4.93 -33.32 19.72
N ALA A 365 -6.10 -33.72 20.20
CA ALA A 365 -7.33 -33.80 19.42
C ALA A 365 -8.11 -32.48 19.51
N MET A 366 -8.72 -32.07 18.40
CA MET A 366 -9.48 -30.81 18.33
C MET A 366 -10.88 -31.03 17.80
N ARG A 367 -11.85 -30.30 18.36
CA ARG A 367 -13.18 -30.12 17.78
C ARG A 367 -13.45 -28.65 17.53
N ALA A 368 -14.25 -28.34 16.52
CA ALA A 368 -14.65 -26.98 16.21
C ALA A 368 -16.16 -26.84 16.02
N ASP A 369 -16.73 -25.73 16.49
CA ASP A 369 -18.08 -25.25 16.19
C ASP A 369 -17.98 -23.96 15.38
N ILE A 370 -18.45 -23.99 14.14
CA ILE A 370 -18.22 -22.96 13.12
C ILE A 370 -19.50 -22.16 12.90
N ARG A 371 -19.44 -20.86 13.14
CA ARG A 371 -20.61 -19.97 13.09
C ARG A 371 -20.38 -18.83 12.09
N TRP A 372 -21.05 -18.92 10.96
CA TRP A 372 -21.11 -17.87 9.95
C TRP A 372 -22.11 -16.77 10.36
N ALA A 373 -21.74 -15.51 10.13
CA ALA A 373 -22.65 -14.39 10.32
C ALA A 373 -23.85 -14.48 9.35
N GLY A 374 -25.03 -14.06 9.80
CA GLY A 374 -26.27 -14.19 9.03
C GLY A 374 -26.17 -13.56 7.63
N TRP A 375 -25.62 -12.34 7.56
CA TRP A 375 -25.41 -11.60 6.30
C TRP A 375 -24.43 -12.28 5.34
N PHE A 376 -23.52 -13.12 5.83
CA PHE A 376 -22.51 -13.81 5.02
C PHE A 376 -22.97 -15.21 4.56
N ARG A 377 -24.08 -15.74 5.06
CA ARG A 377 -24.53 -17.11 4.75
C ARG A 377 -24.69 -17.40 3.25
N PRO A 378 -25.27 -16.52 2.41
CA PRO A 378 -25.38 -16.78 0.97
C PRO A 378 -24.00 -16.93 0.31
N LEU A 379 -23.05 -16.06 0.66
CA LEU A 379 -21.67 -16.13 0.19
C LEU A 379 -20.96 -17.38 0.73
N ALA A 380 -21.24 -17.78 1.97
CA ALA A 380 -20.69 -19.00 2.56
C ALA A 380 -21.08 -20.25 1.76
N VAL A 381 -22.30 -20.34 1.23
CA VAL A 381 -22.75 -21.48 0.41
C VAL A 381 -21.93 -21.58 -0.88
N VAL A 382 -21.76 -20.47 -1.60
CA VAL A 382 -20.92 -20.42 -2.81
C VAL A 382 -19.47 -20.78 -2.46
N TYR A 383 -18.97 -20.21 -1.36
CA TYR A 383 -17.64 -20.49 -0.85
C TYR A 383 -17.43 -21.98 -0.50
N GLN A 384 -18.45 -22.70 -0.01
CA GLN A 384 -18.34 -24.14 0.26
C GLN A 384 -18.04 -24.94 -1.00
N VAL A 385 -18.72 -24.65 -2.11
CA VAL A 385 -18.51 -25.36 -3.38
C VAL A 385 -17.08 -25.15 -3.87
N ILE A 386 -16.60 -23.91 -3.81
CA ILE A 386 -15.25 -23.54 -4.24
C ILE A 386 -14.19 -24.16 -3.32
N SER A 387 -14.32 -23.98 -2.00
CA SER A 387 -13.36 -24.50 -1.01
C SER A 387 -13.28 -26.02 -1.00
N ARG A 388 -14.41 -26.72 -1.21
CA ARG A 388 -14.42 -28.18 -1.35
C ARG A 388 -13.64 -28.65 -2.57
N ARG A 389 -13.86 -28.00 -3.72
CA ARG A 389 -13.16 -28.32 -4.98
C ARG A 389 -11.66 -28.07 -4.85
N ILE A 390 -11.27 -26.97 -4.20
CA ILE A 390 -9.87 -26.62 -3.97
C ILE A 390 -9.24 -27.54 -2.91
N GLY A 391 -10.00 -28.00 -1.90
CA GLY A 391 -9.48 -28.77 -0.78
C GLY A 391 -8.62 -27.94 0.16
N GLN A 392 -9.02 -26.69 0.41
CA GLN A 392 -8.31 -25.73 1.26
C GLN A 392 -9.30 -24.73 1.89
N ILE A 393 -9.11 -24.46 3.18
CA ILE A 393 -10.01 -23.64 4.04
C ILE A 393 -11.47 -24.11 3.90
N HIS A 394 -11.69 -25.41 3.78
CA HIS A 394 -13.01 -26.01 3.69
C HIS A 394 -13.59 -26.23 5.09
N LEU A 395 -14.17 -25.16 5.64
CA LEU A 395 -14.66 -25.11 7.02
C LEU A 395 -16.07 -25.74 7.19
N GLY A 396 -16.79 -26.06 6.11
CA GLY A 396 -18.17 -26.55 6.22
C GLY A 396 -19.18 -25.49 6.71
N THR A 397 -20.48 -25.80 6.56
CA THR A 397 -21.60 -25.00 7.09
C THR A 397 -22.43 -25.77 8.12
N PHE A 398 -22.00 -26.98 8.49
CA PHE A 398 -22.71 -27.83 9.44
C PHE A 398 -22.79 -27.15 10.81
N LYS A 399 -23.93 -27.30 11.48
CA LYS A 399 -24.15 -26.81 12.83
C LYS A 399 -23.62 -27.84 13.84
N GLY A 400 -22.86 -27.39 14.83
CA GLY A 400 -22.39 -28.22 15.93
C GLY A 400 -20.91 -28.57 15.86
N TRP A 401 -20.47 -29.36 16.84
CA TRP A 401 -19.08 -29.73 17.02
C TRP A 401 -18.64 -30.80 16.02
N GLN A 402 -17.55 -30.52 15.32
CA GLN A 402 -16.94 -31.45 14.36
C GLN A 402 -15.50 -31.73 14.76
N GLY A 403 -15.11 -33.00 14.70
CA GLY A 403 -13.72 -33.43 14.91
C GLY A 403 -12.80 -32.93 13.79
N MET A 404 -11.63 -32.45 14.17
CA MET A 404 -10.55 -32.02 13.28
C MET A 404 -9.30 -32.82 13.62
N TYR A 405 -8.93 -33.75 12.73
CA TYR A 405 -7.75 -34.60 12.90
C TYR A 405 -6.55 -33.90 12.29
N GLY A 406 -5.56 -33.59 13.12
CA GLY A 406 -4.36 -32.85 12.71
C GLY A 406 -3.15 -33.76 12.58
N ARG A 407 -2.28 -33.46 11.61
CA ARG A 407 -0.91 -34.00 11.54
C ARG A 407 0.06 -32.87 11.25
N VAL A 408 1.20 -32.87 11.94
CA VAL A 408 2.33 -31.99 11.65
C VAL A 408 3.26 -32.70 10.67
N LEU A 409 3.64 -32.01 9.59
CA LEU A 409 4.51 -32.54 8.54
C LEU A 409 5.66 -31.58 8.28
N PRO A 410 6.91 -32.05 8.17
CA PRO A 410 8.06 -31.22 7.83
C PRO A 410 7.97 -30.74 6.37
N VAL A 411 8.39 -29.49 6.11
CA VAL A 411 8.34 -28.88 4.77
C VAL A 411 9.71 -28.32 4.41
N ALA A 412 10.15 -28.59 3.18
CA ALA A 412 11.43 -28.14 2.66
C ALA A 412 11.52 -26.60 2.66
N SER A 413 12.26 -26.04 3.62
CA SER A 413 12.37 -24.59 3.85
C SER A 413 12.93 -23.85 2.62
N GLY A 414 13.85 -24.48 1.87
CA GLY A 414 14.39 -23.91 0.62
C GLY A 414 13.36 -23.73 -0.49
N ARG A 415 12.27 -24.51 -0.50
CA ARG A 415 11.15 -24.38 -1.45
C ARG A 415 10.12 -23.34 -0.99
N ASP A 416 9.96 -23.16 0.31
CA ASP A 416 9.06 -22.15 0.89
C ASP A 416 9.69 -20.74 0.87
N GLY A 417 11.00 -20.64 1.13
CA GLY A 417 11.72 -19.37 1.26
C GLY A 417 11.70 -18.78 2.67
N ARG A 418 10.87 -19.32 3.59
CA ARG A 418 10.96 -19.06 5.04
C ARG A 418 11.77 -20.16 5.73
N GLN A 419 12.10 -19.95 7.01
CA GLN A 419 12.99 -20.84 7.77
C GLN A 419 12.21 -21.78 8.68
N ARG A 420 12.69 -23.03 8.80
CA ARG A 420 12.06 -24.09 9.62
C ARG A 420 10.57 -24.17 9.31
N VAL A 421 10.21 -24.58 8.11
CA VAL A 421 8.80 -24.60 7.71
C VAL A 421 8.18 -25.95 8.07
N ARG A 422 6.98 -25.93 8.64
CA ARG A 422 6.20 -27.13 8.91
C ARG A 422 4.74 -26.91 8.53
N ALA A 423 4.12 -27.94 7.99
CA ALA A 423 2.71 -27.92 7.65
C ALA A 423 1.88 -28.50 8.78
N TRP A 424 0.82 -27.80 9.14
CA TRP A 424 -0.30 -28.40 9.85
C TRP A 424 -1.39 -28.77 8.86
N GLN A 425 -1.53 -30.06 8.63
CA GLN A 425 -2.61 -30.61 7.83
C GLN A 425 -3.76 -30.99 8.74
N ARG A 426 -4.97 -30.50 8.43
CA ARG A 426 -6.19 -30.88 9.14
C ARG A 426 -7.19 -31.54 8.22
N LEU A 427 -7.75 -32.66 8.67
CA LEU A 427 -8.78 -33.43 7.98
C LEU A 427 -10.09 -33.43 8.80
N ASN A 428 -11.23 -33.53 8.10
CA ASN A 428 -12.52 -33.78 8.72
C ASN A 428 -12.71 -35.28 9.02
N GLY A 429 -13.82 -35.66 9.66
CA GLY A 429 -14.13 -37.06 9.95
C GLY A 429 -14.31 -37.97 8.73
N GLN A 430 -14.42 -37.40 7.52
CA GLN A 430 -14.50 -38.13 6.25
C GLN A 430 -13.12 -38.26 5.57
N GLY A 431 -12.05 -37.74 6.19
CA GLY A 431 -10.70 -37.73 5.63
C GLY A 431 -10.48 -36.68 4.53
N GLU A 432 -11.43 -35.77 4.31
CA GLU A 432 -11.27 -34.63 3.40
C GLU A 432 -10.45 -33.53 4.07
N ALA A 433 -9.59 -32.85 3.30
CA ALA A 433 -8.74 -31.79 3.84
C ALA A 433 -9.56 -30.53 4.17
N ILE A 434 -9.51 -30.11 5.43
CA ILE A 434 -10.04 -28.83 5.89
C ILE A 434 -9.05 -27.74 5.48
N PHE A 435 -7.78 -27.87 5.86
CA PHE A 435 -6.72 -26.99 5.39
C PHE A 435 -5.32 -27.60 5.51
N ILE A 436 -4.38 -27.04 4.75
CA ILE A 436 -2.94 -27.20 4.94
C ILE A 436 -2.36 -25.81 5.17
N ALA A 437 -1.80 -25.59 6.35
CA ALA A 437 -1.23 -24.32 6.78
C ALA A 437 0.26 -24.48 7.09
N LEU A 438 1.10 -23.66 6.46
CA LEU A 438 2.56 -23.68 6.54
C LEU A 438 3.05 -22.68 7.58
N TYR A 439 3.46 -23.17 8.74
CA TYR A 439 3.93 -22.41 9.88
C TYR A 439 5.42 -22.12 9.78
N SER A 440 5.76 -20.86 10.04
CA SER A 440 7.12 -20.35 10.21
C SER A 440 7.10 -19.27 11.29
N LEU A 441 8.28 -18.97 11.82
CA LEU A 441 8.51 -17.80 12.65
C LEU A 441 9.30 -16.76 11.84
N HIS A 442 8.97 -15.49 11.99
CA HIS A 442 9.84 -14.41 11.53
C HIS A 442 9.86 -13.25 12.52
N TRP A 443 10.93 -12.46 12.46
CA TRP A 443 11.09 -11.25 13.24
C TRP A 443 11.00 -10.02 12.34
N PHE A 444 10.40 -8.97 12.86
CA PHE A 444 10.48 -7.64 12.25
C PHE A 444 10.64 -6.59 13.35
N GLY A 445 11.81 -5.94 13.36
CA GLY A 445 12.27 -5.18 14.53
C GLY A 445 12.43 -6.12 15.73
N ASP A 446 11.95 -5.69 16.89
CA ASP A 446 11.99 -6.45 18.15
C ASP A 446 10.71 -7.26 18.41
N GLU A 447 9.89 -7.46 17.37
CA GLU A 447 8.62 -8.19 17.49
C GLU A 447 8.63 -9.45 16.61
N PRO A 448 8.33 -10.63 17.18
CA PRO A 448 8.17 -11.88 16.44
C PRO A 448 6.73 -12.07 15.97
N TYR A 449 6.58 -12.78 14.87
CA TYR A 449 5.28 -13.08 14.25
C TYR A 449 5.18 -14.56 13.94
N MET A 450 4.01 -15.12 14.26
CA MET A 450 3.61 -16.43 13.77
C MET A 450 3.15 -16.27 12.33
N ASN A 451 3.94 -16.77 11.40
CA ASN A 451 3.77 -16.59 9.96
C ASN A 451 3.16 -17.87 9.36
N ILE A 452 1.91 -17.78 8.94
CA ILE A 452 1.08 -18.91 8.54
C ILE A 452 0.67 -18.73 7.08
N ALA A 453 1.20 -19.55 6.18
CA ALA A 453 0.85 -19.49 4.77
C ALA A 453 -0.10 -20.63 4.39
N LEU A 454 -1.20 -20.29 3.70
CA LEU A 454 -2.16 -21.24 3.16
C LEU A 454 -2.04 -21.23 1.63
N PRO A 455 -1.46 -22.27 1.01
CA PRO A 455 -1.38 -22.37 -0.43
C PRO A 455 -2.77 -22.35 -1.06
N LEU A 456 -2.97 -21.50 -2.07
CA LEU A 456 -4.20 -21.34 -2.84
C LEU A 456 -3.91 -21.50 -4.34
N PRO A 457 -4.89 -21.77 -5.21
CA PRO A 457 -4.63 -21.89 -6.65
C PRO A 457 -3.89 -20.66 -7.22
N GLY A 458 -2.66 -20.85 -7.69
CA GLY A 458 -1.79 -19.81 -8.26
C GLY A 458 -1.32 -18.72 -7.28
N THR A 459 -1.66 -18.83 -5.99
CA THR A 459 -1.37 -17.83 -4.95
C THR A 459 -1.10 -18.48 -3.60
N ASN A 460 -0.82 -17.71 -2.57
CA ASN A 460 -0.99 -18.16 -1.19
C ASN A 460 -1.55 -17.03 -0.34
N MET A 461 -2.28 -17.40 0.71
CA MET A 461 -2.74 -16.47 1.72
C MET A 461 -1.85 -16.60 2.96
N THR A 462 -1.06 -15.57 3.26
CA THR A 462 -0.18 -15.54 4.42
C THR A 462 -0.77 -14.66 5.52
N GLY A 463 -1.10 -15.27 6.66
CA GLY A 463 -1.43 -14.57 7.90
C GLY A 463 -0.17 -14.35 8.74
N MET A 464 0.12 -13.10 9.08
CA MET A 464 1.19 -12.73 10.02
C MET A 464 0.52 -12.32 11.32
N LEU A 465 0.68 -13.14 12.36
CA LEU A 465 0.00 -12.97 13.64
C LEU A 465 1.00 -12.54 14.72
N ARG A 466 0.72 -11.43 15.39
CA ARG A 466 1.44 -11.01 16.59
C ARG A 466 0.86 -11.72 17.82
N LEU A 467 1.72 -12.01 18.78
CA LEU A 467 1.38 -12.70 20.03
C LEU A 467 1.23 -11.69 21.17
N TYR A 468 0.28 -11.95 22.06
CA TYR A 468 0.07 -11.19 23.30
C TYR A 468 -0.29 -12.14 24.44
N ASN A 469 0.09 -11.80 25.68
CA ASN A 469 -0.46 -12.45 26.86
C ASN A 469 -1.78 -11.80 27.28
N GLU A 470 -2.78 -12.61 27.59
CA GLU A 470 -4.01 -12.18 28.27
C GLU A 470 -4.15 -13.00 29.56
N GLY A 471 -3.61 -12.48 30.67
CA GLY A 471 -3.39 -13.29 31.87
C GLY A 471 -2.44 -14.45 31.57
N SER A 472 -2.88 -15.68 31.85
CA SER A 472 -2.20 -16.93 31.47
C SER A 472 -2.57 -17.45 30.07
N GLY A 473 -3.47 -16.75 29.37
CA GLY A 473 -3.91 -17.07 28.02
C GLY A 473 -3.02 -16.49 26.92
N LEU A 474 -3.20 -16.99 25.70
CA LEU A 474 -2.51 -16.54 24.49
C LEU A 474 -3.50 -15.86 23.54
N VAL A 475 -3.13 -14.70 23.02
CA VAL A 475 -3.85 -14.02 21.94
C VAL A 475 -2.96 -13.94 20.71
N LEU A 476 -3.46 -14.40 19.56
CA LEU A 476 -2.82 -14.24 18.25
C LEU A 476 -3.67 -13.33 17.39
N THR A 477 -3.09 -12.29 16.78
CA THR A 477 -3.90 -11.36 15.98
C THR A 477 -3.17 -10.82 14.75
N SER A 478 -3.90 -10.72 13.64
CA SER A 478 -3.47 -10.00 12.43
C SER A 478 -3.96 -8.54 12.41
N ALA A 479 -4.73 -8.14 13.44
CA ALA A 479 -5.29 -6.80 13.51
C ALA A 479 -4.18 -5.80 13.87
N HIS A 480 -3.95 -4.85 12.96
CA HIS A 480 -2.99 -3.77 13.16
C HIS A 480 -3.34 -2.91 14.37
N SER A 481 -2.39 -2.70 15.28
CA SER A 481 -2.55 -1.78 16.41
C SER A 481 -2.21 -0.35 15.97
N PRO A 482 -3.08 0.66 16.17
CA PRO A 482 -2.73 2.05 15.84
C PRO A 482 -1.51 2.58 16.61
N ALA A 483 -1.17 1.95 17.74
CA ALA A 483 -0.07 2.34 18.61
C ALA A 483 1.28 1.70 18.22
N HIS A 484 1.26 0.60 17.45
CA HIS A 484 2.47 -0.17 17.13
C HIS A 484 2.53 -0.42 15.63
N ARG A 485 3.68 -0.12 15.01
CA ARG A 485 3.94 -0.52 13.62
C ARG A 485 4.31 -2.01 13.61
N GLY A 486 3.97 -2.71 12.54
CA GLY A 486 4.30 -4.13 12.43
C GLY A 486 3.78 -4.79 11.16
N ASP A 487 4.09 -6.08 11.08
CA ASP A 487 3.75 -6.93 9.95
C ASP A 487 2.35 -7.53 10.02
N GLU A 488 1.68 -7.39 11.17
CA GLU A 488 0.41 -8.06 11.41
C GLU A 488 -0.60 -7.76 10.31
N GLY A 489 -1.19 -8.80 9.74
CA GLY A 489 -2.05 -8.69 8.58
C GLY A 489 -2.24 -10.01 7.86
N ILE A 490 -3.19 -10.03 6.94
CA ILE A 490 -3.43 -11.16 6.04
C ILE A 490 -3.12 -10.68 4.63
N TYR A 491 -2.27 -11.41 3.92
CA TYR A 491 -1.74 -11.03 2.62
C TYR A 491 -2.04 -12.13 1.61
N LEU A 492 -2.47 -11.74 0.42
CA LEU A 492 -2.48 -12.59 -0.76
C LEU A 492 -1.19 -12.38 -1.53
N HIS A 493 -0.47 -13.45 -1.82
CA HIS A 493 0.81 -13.40 -2.51
C HIS A 493 0.78 -14.26 -3.79
N ALA A 494 1.41 -13.72 -4.84
CA ALA A 494 1.77 -14.41 -6.07
C ALA A 494 3.18 -13.96 -6.50
N SER A 495 3.79 -14.66 -7.46
CA SER A 495 5.16 -14.37 -7.91
C SER A 495 5.40 -12.92 -8.35
N TRP A 496 4.37 -12.22 -8.85
CA TRP A 496 4.46 -10.84 -9.37
C TRP A 496 3.85 -9.77 -8.46
N PHE A 497 3.07 -10.14 -7.42
CA PHE A 497 2.47 -9.17 -6.50
C PHE A 497 2.24 -9.72 -5.08
N THR A 498 2.14 -8.79 -4.13
CA THR A 498 1.64 -9.05 -2.78
C THR A 498 0.57 -8.01 -2.48
N MET A 499 -0.57 -8.44 -1.96
CA MET A 499 -1.68 -7.58 -1.60
C MET A 499 -2.10 -7.84 -0.16
N ARG A 500 -2.17 -6.79 0.67
CA ARG A 500 -2.81 -6.86 1.98
C ARG A 500 -4.32 -6.94 1.78
N LEU A 501 -4.92 -8.01 2.28
CA LEU A 501 -6.36 -8.21 2.21
C LEU A 501 -7.08 -7.37 3.27
N PRO A 502 -8.33 -6.96 3.03
CA PRO A 502 -9.18 -6.28 4.01
C PRO A 502 -9.71 -7.26 5.08
N LEU A 503 -8.91 -8.26 5.44
CA LEU A 503 -9.23 -9.28 6.42
C LEU A 503 -8.47 -9.02 7.72
N LYS A 504 -9.11 -9.40 8.82
CA LYS A 504 -8.49 -9.48 10.14
C LYS A 504 -8.91 -10.77 10.80
N GLU A 505 -8.04 -11.29 11.65
CA GLU A 505 -8.34 -12.44 12.48
C GLU A 505 -7.72 -12.31 13.85
N THR A 506 -8.37 -12.93 14.84
CA THR A 506 -7.88 -12.99 16.21
C THR A 506 -8.25 -14.33 16.82
N PHE A 507 -7.26 -14.96 17.45
CA PHE A 507 -7.41 -16.17 18.24
C PHE A 507 -7.22 -15.80 19.71
N TRP A 508 -8.12 -16.28 20.57
CA TRP A 508 -7.97 -16.26 22.02
C TRP A 508 -7.90 -17.70 22.48
N ILE A 509 -6.81 -18.09 23.12
CA ILE A 509 -6.58 -19.43 23.65
C ILE A 509 -6.49 -19.33 25.16
N ARG A 510 -7.28 -20.13 25.86
CA ARG A 510 -7.34 -20.18 27.33
C ARG A 510 -7.37 -21.61 27.81
N GLU A 511 -6.83 -21.81 29.00
CA GLU A 511 -7.01 -23.06 29.73
C GLU A 511 -8.48 -23.19 30.16
N GLY A 512 -9.05 -24.38 29.97
CA GLY A 512 -10.39 -24.73 30.40
C GLY A 512 -10.42 -25.16 31.86
N GLU A 513 -11.62 -25.32 32.41
CA GLU A 513 -11.86 -25.54 33.84
C GLU A 513 -11.18 -26.80 34.42
N SER A 514 -10.88 -27.80 33.59
CA SER A 514 -10.33 -29.10 34.05
C SER A 514 -8.80 -29.21 33.98
N GLY A 515 -8.06 -28.13 33.66
CA GLY A 515 -6.58 -28.11 33.65
C GLY A 515 -5.88 -28.99 32.61
N GLN A 516 -6.63 -29.76 31.80
CA GLN A 516 -6.11 -30.62 30.73
C GLN A 516 -6.75 -30.31 29.36
N ARG A 517 -7.64 -29.34 29.33
CA ARG A 517 -8.47 -29.00 28.19
C ARG A 517 -8.23 -27.54 27.86
N LEU A 518 -8.05 -27.21 26.59
CA LEU A 518 -7.94 -25.83 26.12
C LEU A 518 -9.21 -25.44 25.38
N THR A 519 -9.63 -24.20 25.58
CA THR A 519 -10.67 -23.59 24.77
C THR A 519 -10.01 -22.51 23.92
N ALA A 520 -10.38 -22.46 22.64
CA ALA A 520 -9.97 -21.35 21.79
C ALA A 520 -11.15 -20.74 21.05
N ARG A 521 -11.08 -19.44 20.82
CA ARG A 521 -12.05 -18.71 20.00
C ARG A 521 -11.30 -18.01 18.88
N HIS A 522 -11.75 -18.21 17.65
CA HIS A 522 -11.20 -17.55 16.48
C HIS A 522 -12.30 -16.73 15.82
N ARG A 523 -12.03 -15.45 15.61
CA ARG A 523 -12.95 -14.57 14.89
C ARG A 523 -12.25 -14.00 13.68
N MET A 524 -13.01 -13.84 12.60
CA MET A 524 -12.54 -13.17 11.39
C MET A 524 -13.48 -12.04 10.98
N TRP A 525 -12.88 -10.99 10.43
CA TRP A 525 -13.56 -9.81 9.92
C TRP A 525 -13.13 -9.55 8.49
N ILE A 526 -14.06 -9.04 7.67
CA ILE A 526 -13.82 -8.52 6.34
C ILE A 526 -14.34 -7.08 6.29
N PHE A 527 -13.51 -6.13 5.86
CA PHE A 527 -13.82 -4.69 5.94
C PHE A 527 -14.28 -4.22 7.33
N GLY A 528 -13.82 -4.88 8.40
CA GLY A 528 -14.22 -4.58 9.78
C GLY A 528 -15.54 -5.22 10.23
N LEU A 529 -16.30 -5.85 9.33
CA LEU A 529 -17.51 -6.57 9.65
C LEU A 529 -17.19 -8.03 9.99
N ARG A 530 -17.67 -8.50 11.14
CA ARG A 530 -17.48 -9.89 11.56
C ARG A 530 -18.29 -10.81 10.66
N PHE A 531 -17.64 -11.79 10.03
CA PHE A 531 -18.29 -12.77 9.16
C PHE A 531 -18.17 -14.21 9.66
N LEU A 532 -17.21 -14.50 10.53
CA LEU A 532 -16.92 -15.86 11.01
C LEU A 532 -16.51 -15.85 12.50
N ASP A 533 -17.04 -16.81 13.27
CA ASP A 533 -16.69 -17.09 14.66
C ASP A 533 -16.58 -18.62 14.82
N ILE A 534 -15.40 -19.10 15.20
CA ILE A 534 -15.12 -20.52 15.41
C ILE A 534 -14.75 -20.71 16.87
N ARG A 535 -15.39 -21.68 17.52
CA ARG A 535 -15.04 -22.12 18.87
C ARG A 535 -14.35 -23.46 18.77
N TYR A 536 -13.20 -23.58 19.41
CA TYR A 536 -12.42 -24.80 19.46
C TYR A 536 -12.41 -25.36 20.87
N ASP A 537 -12.43 -26.68 20.91
CA ASP A 537 -12.28 -27.50 22.08
C ASP A 537 -11.12 -28.45 21.83
N ILE A 538 -10.05 -28.33 22.62
CA ILE A 538 -8.78 -29.00 22.38
C ILE A 538 -8.44 -29.83 23.61
N GLN A 539 -8.20 -31.11 23.40
CA GLN A 539 -7.89 -32.07 24.46
C GLN A 539 -6.63 -32.83 24.08
N ARG A 540 -5.80 -33.15 25.08
CA ARG A 540 -4.67 -34.04 24.85
C ARG A 540 -5.23 -35.43 24.52
N SER A 541 -4.75 -36.01 23.43
CA SER A 541 -5.00 -37.40 23.08
C SER A 541 -4.25 -38.25 24.11
N GLY A 542 -4.98 -39.11 24.82
CA GLY A 542 -4.44 -40.00 25.84
C GLY A 542 -3.54 -41.09 25.28
#